data_AF-A0A4Q0YHW7-F1
#
_entry.id   AF-A0A4Q0YHW7-F1
#
_cell.length_a   1.000
_cell.length_b   1.000
_cell.length_c   1.000
_cell.angle_alpha   90.00
_cell.angle_beta   90.00
_cell.angle_gamma   90.00
#
_symmetry.space_group_name_H-M   'P 1'
#
loop_
_entity.id
_entity.type
_entity.pdbx_description
1 polymer ?
#
loop_
_entity_poly.entity_id
_entity_poly.type
_entity_poly.pdbx_seq_one_letter_code
_entity_poly.pdbx_strand_id
1 'polypeptide(L)' 'MGLFEDKIKDELMQTIFTNNLKTFETINSKFKLDESEKSQILDFVSKFNEELNRVLKNRKLS' A
#
# COMPACT_ATOMS: atom_id res chain seq x y z
N MET A 1 7.67 -21.06 -11.11
CA MET A 1 7.04 -20.63 -9.84
C MET A 1 5.55 -20.70 -10.07
N GLY A 2 4.83 -21.37 -9.17
CA GLY A 2 3.49 -21.87 -9.45
C GLY A 2 2.45 -20.76 -9.38
N LEU A 3 1.46 -20.80 -10.27
CA LEU A 3 0.28 -19.92 -10.33
C LEU A 3 -0.37 -19.61 -8.97
N PHE A 4 -0.26 -20.54 -8.02
CA PHE A 4 -0.75 -20.38 -6.66
C PHE A 4 0.05 -19.36 -5.83
N GLU A 5 1.38 -19.39 -5.95
CA GLU A 5 2.27 -18.44 -5.26
C GLU A 5 2.04 -17.01 -5.75
N ASP A 6 1.84 -16.86 -7.06
CA ASP A 6 1.56 -15.56 -7.68
C ASP A 6 0.20 -15.00 -7.24
N LYS A 7 -0.83 -15.85 -7.14
CA LYS A 7 -2.16 -15.43 -6.62
C LYS A 7 -2.09 -14.93 -5.18
N ILE A 8 -1.37 -15.64 -4.29
CA ILE A 8 -1.22 -15.21 -2.89
C ILE A 8 -0.50 -13.87 -2.82
N LYS A 9 0.55 -13.68 -3.64
CA LYS A 9 1.26 -12.40 -3.72
C LYS A 9 0.31 -11.30 -4.17
N ASP A 10 -0.47 -11.51 -5.21
CA ASP A 10 -1.43 -10.51 -5.69
C ASP A 10 -2.49 -10.15 -4.64
N GLU A 11 -3.05 -11.13 -3.93
CA GLU A 11 -4.02 -10.90 -2.84
C GLU A 11 -3.41 -10.11 -1.68
N LEU A 12 -2.18 -10.44 -1.27
CA LEU A 12 -1.46 -9.71 -0.23
C LEU A 12 -1.21 -8.25 -0.64
N MET A 13 -0.80 -8.04 -1.89
CA MET A 13 -0.50 -6.72 -2.43
C MET A 13 -1.76 -5.85 -2.50
N GLN A 14 -2.90 -6.42 -2.93
CA GLN A 14 -4.20 -5.74 -2.90
C GLN A 14 -4.63 -5.39 -1.47
N THR A 15 -4.41 -6.30 -0.52
CA THR A 15 -4.75 -6.09 0.89
C THR A 15 -3.94 -4.94 1.50
N ILE A 16 -2.63 -4.93 1.26
CA ILE A 16 -1.72 -3.86 1.71
C ILE A 16 -2.17 -2.52 1.14
N PHE A 17 -2.41 -2.45 -0.17
CA PHE A 17 -2.86 -1.22 -0.82
C PHE A 17 -4.16 -0.70 -0.21
N THR A 18 -5.15 -1.58 -0.03
CA THR A 18 -6.46 -1.25 0.55
C THR A 18 -6.33 -0.72 1.98
N ASN A 19 -5.48 -1.34 2.80
CA ASN A 19 -5.27 -0.92 4.17
C ASN A 19 -4.58 0.44 4.26
N ASN A 20 -3.60 0.70 3.40
CA ASN A 20 -2.90 1.98 3.37
C ASN A 20 -3.82 3.12 2.90
N LEU A 21 -4.72 2.85 1.95
CA LEU A 21 -5.76 3.81 1.55
C LEU A 21 -6.72 4.13 2.71
N LYS A 22 -7.19 3.12 3.44
CA LYS A 22 -8.05 3.32 4.63
C LYS A 22 -7.34 4.14 5.72
N THR A 23 -6.04 3.93 5.90
CA THR A 23 -5.22 4.75 6.80
C THR A 23 -5.23 6.21 6.36
N PHE A 24 -5.03 6.50 5.07
CA PHE A 24 -5.14 7.86 4.54
C PHE A 24 -6.52 8.47 4.79
N GLU A 25 -7.61 7.75 4.48
CA GLU A 25 -8.98 8.22 4.73
C GLU A 25 -9.24 8.52 6.22
N THR A 26 -8.71 7.67 7.11
CA THR A 26 -8.80 7.87 8.56
C THR A 26 -8.04 9.12 9.00
N ILE A 27 -6.86 9.37 8.44
CA ILE A 27 -6.09 10.59 8.72
C ILE A 27 -6.85 11.81 8.20
N ASN A 28 -7.31 11.78 6.94
CA ASN A 28 -8.03 12.88 6.32
C ASN A 28 -9.36 13.21 7.03
N SER A 29 -10.02 12.23 7.65
CA SER A 29 -11.25 12.44 8.42
C SER A 29 -11.02 12.94 9.84
N LYS A 30 -9.86 12.67 10.45
CA LYS A 30 -9.54 13.05 11.85
C LYS A 30 -8.72 14.33 11.98
N PHE A 31 -7.97 14.70 10.95
CA PHE A 31 -7.09 15.86 10.95
C PHE A 31 -7.60 16.92 9.96
N LYS A 32 -7.52 18.20 10.34
CA LYS A 32 -7.79 19.31 9.42
C LYS A 32 -6.55 19.54 8.56
N LEU A 33 -6.49 18.83 7.43
CA LEU A 33 -5.39 18.93 6.49
C LEU A 33 -5.74 19.87 5.34
N ASP A 34 -4.77 20.67 4.93
CA ASP A 34 -4.86 21.39 3.66
C ASP A 34 -4.54 20.47 2.46
N GLU A 35 -4.75 20.97 1.24
CA GLU A 35 -4.52 20.17 0.03
C GLU A 35 -3.04 19.78 -0.16
N SER A 36 -2.10 20.59 0.32
CA SER A 36 -0.68 20.27 0.26
C SER A 36 -0.34 19.10 1.19
N GLU A 37 -0.84 19.13 2.42
CA GLU A 37 -0.63 18.07 3.41
C GLU A 37 -1.29 16.75 2.97
N LYS A 38 -2.50 16.80 2.41
CA LYS A 38 -3.17 15.62 1.82
C LYS A 38 -2.32 15.02 0.70
N SER A 39 -1.80 15.86 -0.19
CA SER A 39 -0.94 15.43 -1.29
C SER A 39 0.35 14.78 -0.77
N GLN A 40 0.98 15.35 0.26
CA GLN A 40 2.17 14.77 0.88
C GLN A 40 1.88 13.38 1.48
N ILE A 41 0.77 13.20 2.19
CA ILE A 41 0.42 11.91 2.80
C ILE A 41 0.13 10.87 1.71
N LEU A 42 -0.59 11.23 0.64
CA LEU A 42 -0.80 10.35 -0.50
C LEU A 42 0.50 9.94 -1.18
N ASP A 43 1.47 10.86 -1.29
CA ASP A 43 2.78 10.58 -1.86
C ASP A 43 3.58 9.61 -0.97
N PHE A 44 3.51 9.78 0.37
CA PHE A 44 4.11 8.81 1.31
C PHE A 44 3.48 7.42 1.22
N VAL A 45 2.14 7.35 1.19
CA VAL A 45 1.41 6.08 1.04
C VAL A 45 1.78 5.39 -0.27
N SER A 46 1.87 6.14 -1.37
CA SER A 46 2.22 5.62 -2.69
C SER A 46 3.65 5.09 -2.71
N LYS A 47 4.62 5.86 -2.22
CA LYS A 47 6.04 5.43 -2.11
C LYS A 47 6.19 4.18 -1.26
N PHE A 48 5.53 4.13 -0.10
CA PHE A 48 5.55 2.96 0.76
C PHE A 48 5.00 1.72 0.04
N ASN A 49 3.86 1.87 -0.65
CA ASN A 49 3.29 0.78 -1.45
C ASN A 49 4.28 0.30 -2.53
N GLU A 50 4.90 1.21 -3.28
CA GLU A 50 5.87 0.85 -4.32
C GLU A 50 7.10 0.12 -3.76
N GLU A 51 7.67 0.61 -2.67
CA GLU A 51 8.83 -0.02 -2.04
C GLU A 51 8.50 -1.42 -1.50
N LEU A 52 7.37 -1.53 -0.79
CA LEU A 52 6.92 -2.80 -0.24
C LEU A 52 6.62 -3.81 -1.36
N ASN A 53 5.94 -3.36 -2.42
CA ASN A 53 5.69 -4.15 -3.62
C ASN A 53 7.00 -4.67 -4.25
N ARG A 54 8.03 -3.82 -4.33
CA ARG A 54 9.35 -4.19 -4.87
C ARG A 54 10.02 -5.27 -4.02
N VAL A 55 9.91 -5.18 -2.70
CA VAL A 55 10.46 -6.17 -1.77
C VAL A 55 9.72 -7.50 -1.91
N LEU A 56 8.38 -7.49 -1.90
CA LEU A 56 7.57 -8.70 -1.88
C LEU A 56 7.57 -9.44 -3.22
N LYS A 57 7.53 -8.72 -4.35
CA LYS A 57 7.51 -9.32 -5.70
C LYS A 57 8.70 -10.25 -5.97
N ASN A 58 9.85 -9.96 -5.38
CA ASN A 58 11.09 -10.70 -5.61
C ASN A 58 11.38 -11.78 -4.56
N ARG A 59 10.51 -11.94 -3.55
CA ARG A 59 10.69 -12.94 -2.49
C ARG A 59 9.90 -14.21 -2.80
N LYS A 60 10.44 -15.37 -2.42
CA LYS A 60 9.71 -16.64 -2.40
C LYS A 60 8.82 -16.69 -1.18
N LEU A 61 7.63 -17.25 -1.32
CA LEU A 61 6.81 -17.64 -0.16
C LEU A 61 7.47 -18.85 0.53
N SER A 62 7.51 -18.84 1.86
CA SER A 62 8.03 -19.93 2.71
C SER A 62 6.99 -21.01 2.93
#